data_AF-A0A7S0ZFY5-F1
#
_entry.id   AF-A0A7S0ZFY5-F1
#
_cell.length_a   1.000
_cell.length_b   1.000
_cell.length_c   1.000
_cell.angle_alpha   90.00
_cell.angle_beta   90.00
_cell.angle_gamma   90.00
#
_symmetry.space_group_name_H-M   'P 1'
#
loop_
_entity.id
_entity.type
_entity.pdbx_description
1 polymer ?
#
loop_
_entity_poly.entity_id
_entity_poly.type
_entity_poly.pdbx_seq_one_letter_code
_entity_poly.pdbx_strand_id
1 'polypeptide(L)'
;CMLAAVGILVQEFFTFGGKYFPKMLPVDAHDYYLKTGGMSQLLLFIAGFESMSYFAIKQTLEGKREPGDFAFDPLSLGKDPAVFARFRENELKNGRLAMIAVGGFIHQMWVSKMGVIEQLTNFKMLSQ
;
A
#
# COMPACT_ATOMS: atom_id res chain seq x y z
N CYS A 1 -0.37 -0.98 4.29
CA CYS A 1 -0.31 -2.25 3.51
C CYS A 1 -1.35 -2.34 2.41
N MET A 2 -2.62 -1.93 2.62
CA MET A 2 -3.63 -1.93 1.53
C MET A 2 -3.16 -1.15 0.30
N LEU A 3 -2.63 0.07 0.49
CA LEU A 3 -2.08 0.88 -0.60
C LEU A 3 -0.87 0.24 -1.29
N ALA A 4 -0.04 -0.51 -0.56
CA ALA A 4 1.09 -1.24 -1.11
C ALA A 4 0.63 -2.44 -1.97
N ALA A 5 -0.36 -3.20 -1.51
CA ALA A 5 -0.93 -4.31 -2.26
C ALA A 5 -1.51 -3.85 -3.60
N VAL A 6 -2.31 -2.77 -3.56
CA VAL A 6 -2.88 -2.16 -4.76
C VAL A 6 -1.79 -1.61 -5.67
N GLY A 7 -0.77 -0.94 -5.10
CA GLY A 7 0.36 -0.41 -5.86
C GLY A 7 1.09 -1.49 -6.67
N ILE A 8 1.41 -2.62 -6.03
CA ILE A 8 2.08 -3.76 -6.69
C ILE A 8 1.24 -4.30 -7.86
N LEU A 9 -0.07 -4.50 -7.65
CA LEU A 9 -0.96 -5.04 -8.69
C LEU A 9 -1.19 -4.05 -9.84
N VAL A 10 -1.43 -2.77 -9.52
CA VAL A 10 -1.69 -1.74 -10.53
C VAL A 10 -0.45 -1.48 -11.38
N GLN A 11 0.75 -1.49 -10.79
CA GLN A 11 2.00 -1.28 -11.52
C GLN A 11 2.30 -2.42 -12.51
N GLU A 12 1.76 -3.62 -12.30
CA GLU A 12 1.90 -4.71 -13.24
C GLU A 12 0.99 -4.53 -14.48
N PHE A 13 -0.22 -4.00 -14.29
CA PHE A 13 -1.15 -3.70 -15.38
C PHE A 13 -0.82 -2.41 -16.14
N PHE A 14 -0.65 -1.31 -15.40
CA PHE A 14 -0.50 0.03 -15.95
C PHE A 14 0.74 0.70 -15.37
N THR A 15 1.82 0.70 -16.16
CA THR A 15 2.99 1.53 -15.94
C THR A 15 3.04 2.61 -17.02
N PHE A 16 3.17 3.86 -16.61
CA PHE A 16 3.37 4.98 -17.54
C PHE A 16 4.77 4.84 -18.14
N GLY A 17 4.87 4.16 -19.28
CA GLY A 17 6.15 3.87 -19.94
C GLY A 17 6.97 5.15 -20.16
N GLY A 18 8.24 5.10 -19.76
CA GLY A 18 9.19 6.20 -19.91
C GLY A 18 10.52 5.91 -19.21
N LYS A 19 11.53 6.76 -19.42
CA LYS A 19 12.88 6.60 -18.84
C LYS A 19 12.89 6.52 -17.31
N TYR A 20 11.86 7.08 -16.66
CA TYR A 20 11.73 7.22 -15.20
C TYR A 20 10.81 6.17 -14.54
N PHE A 21 10.05 5.38 -15.33
CA PHE A 21 9.14 4.35 -14.82
C PHE A 21 9.33 3.03 -15.62
N PRO A 22 10.48 2.36 -15.45
CA PRO A 22 10.71 1.07 -16.10
C PRO A 22 9.90 -0.05 -15.45
N LYS A 23 9.47 -1.04 -16.25
CA LYS A 23 8.93 -2.30 -15.73
C LYS A 23 10.09 -3.11 -15.13
N MET A 24 10.23 -3.06 -13.81
CA MET A 24 11.26 -3.77 -13.05
C MET A 24 10.63 -4.48 -11.86
N LEU A 25 11.32 -5.47 -11.31
CA LEU A 25 10.88 -6.08 -10.05
C LEU A 25 10.86 -5.03 -8.93
N PRO A 26 9.96 -5.15 -7.94
CA PRO A 26 9.82 -4.17 -6.86
C PRO A 26 11.11 -3.94 -6.06
N VAL A 27 11.94 -4.97 -5.94
CA VAL A 27 13.24 -4.88 -5.25
C VAL A 27 14.22 -4.03 -6.06
N ASP A 28 14.30 -4.25 -7.38
CA ASP A 28 15.18 -3.48 -8.26
C ASP A 28 14.63 -2.05 -8.48
N ALA A 29 13.31 -1.91 -8.49
CA ALA A 29 12.62 -0.64 -8.55
C ALA A 29 12.91 0.22 -7.32
N HIS A 30 12.94 -0.37 -6.12
CA HIS A 30 13.30 0.32 -4.88
C HIS A 30 14.69 0.97 -4.99
N ASP A 31 15.69 0.21 -5.42
CA ASP A 31 17.06 0.70 -5.60
C ASP A 31 17.16 1.76 -6.71
N TYR A 32 16.42 1.58 -7.80
CA TYR A 32 16.34 2.57 -8.87
C TYR A 32 15.76 3.90 -8.40
N TYR A 33 14.68 3.89 -7.60
CA TYR A 33 14.06 5.11 -7.07
C TYR A 33 14.89 5.80 -5.98
N LEU A 34 15.74 5.06 -5.27
CA LEU A 34 16.77 5.64 -4.40
C LEU A 34 17.82 6.40 -5.22
N LYS A 35 18.32 5.82 -6.32
CA LYS A 35 19.33 6.45 -7.19
C LYS A 35 18.80 7.65 -7.97
N THR A 36 17.55 7.58 -8.40
CA THR A 36 16.89 8.66 -9.16
C THR A 36 16.40 9.80 -8.25
N GLY A 37 16.37 9.58 -6.93
CA GLY A 37 15.92 10.56 -5.94
C GLY A 37 14.39 10.72 -5.85
N GLY A 38 13.60 9.99 -6.64
CA GLY A 38 12.14 10.05 -6.56
C GLY A 38 11.59 9.60 -5.20
N MET A 39 12.30 8.69 -4.52
CA MET A 39 11.90 8.24 -3.20
C MET A 39 12.08 9.31 -2.11
N SER A 40 13.08 10.19 -2.22
CA SER A 40 13.30 11.23 -1.22
C SER A 40 12.23 12.32 -1.27
N GLN A 41 11.71 12.64 -2.45
CA GLN A 41 10.57 13.55 -2.60
C GLN A 41 9.30 12.98 -1.95
N LEU A 42 9.02 11.69 -2.14
CA LEU A 42 7.87 11.02 -1.51
C LEU A 42 8.00 10.97 0.02
N LEU A 43 9.19 10.64 0.53
CA LEU A 43 9.46 10.62 1.97
C LEU A 43 9.30 12.01 2.59
N LEU A 44 9.71 13.07 1.90
CA LEU A 44 9.49 14.45 2.34
C LEU A 44 7.98 14.74 2.51
N PHE A 45 7.16 14.39 1.52
CA PHE A 45 5.72 14.61 1.61
C PHE A 45 5.07 13.77 2.71
N ILE A 46 5.43 12.49 2.83
CA ILE A 46 4.92 11.59 3.87
C ILE A 46 5.30 12.12 5.26
N ALA A 47 6.55 12.52 5.45
CA ALA A 47 7.02 13.11 6.70
C ALA A 47 6.30 14.43 7.03
N GLY A 48 5.99 15.23 6.00
CA GLY A 48 5.16 16.43 6.16
C GLY A 48 3.74 16.11 6.62
N PHE A 49 3.07 15.14 5.99
CA PHE A 49 1.73 14.68 6.38
C PHE A 49 1.70 14.04 7.77
N GLU A 50 2.73 13.29 8.13
CA GLU A 50 2.88 12.70 9.47
C GLU A 50 3.11 13.78 10.52
N SER A 51 3.92 14.81 10.21
CA SER A 51 4.15 15.94 11.11
C SER A 51 2.90 16.79 11.34
N MET A 52 2.06 16.98 10.31
CA MET A 52 0.77 17.68 10.46
C MET A 52 -0.24 16.84 11.24
N SER A 53 -0.30 15.53 10.99
CA SER A 53 -1.18 14.61 11.72
C SER A 53 -0.66 14.21 13.11
N TYR A 54 0.55 14.65 13.49
CA TYR A 54 1.15 14.43 14.80
C TYR A 54 0.24 14.88 15.96
N PHE A 55 -0.47 16.00 15.79
CA PHE A 55 -1.43 16.50 16.77
C PHE A 55 -2.62 15.52 16.97
N ALA A 56 -3.12 14.92 15.89
CA ALA A 56 -4.18 13.91 15.95
C ALA A 56 -3.69 12.61 16.61
N ILE A 57 -2.43 12.21 16.35
CA ILE A 57 -1.81 11.03 16.97
C ILE A 57 -1.64 11.21 18.48
N LYS A 58 -1.21 12.40 18.92
CA LYS A 58 -1.13 12.78 20.34
C LYS A 58 -2.50 12.65 21.03
N GLN A 59 -3.56 13.13 20.39
CA GLN A 59 -4.92 13.06 20.95
C GLN A 59 -5.48 11.62 21.03
N THR A 60 -5.12 10.77 20.07
CA THR A 60 -5.45 9.33 20.11
C THR A 60 -4.69 8.61 21.22
N LEU A 61 -3.42 8.96 21.47
CA LEU A 61 -2.62 8.38 22.56
C LEU A 61 -3.15 8.77 23.95
N GLU A 62 -3.70 9.98 24.08
CA GLU A 62 -4.38 10.45 25.30
C GLU A 62 -5.79 9.85 25.49
N GLY A 63 -6.26 9.00 24.57
CA GLY A 63 -7.56 8.32 24.67
C GLY A 63 -8.77 9.21 24.36
N LYS A 64 -8.56 10.43 23.84
CA LYS A 64 -9.65 11.38 23.51
C LYS A 64 -10.28 11.11 22.14
N ARG A 65 -9.65 10.27 21.30
CA ARG A 65 -10.06 10.01 19.91
C ARG A 65 -9.92 8.52 19.59
N GLU A 66 -10.86 7.98 18.82
CA GLU A 66 -10.78 6.60 18.34
C GLU A 66 -9.65 6.45 17.30
N PRO A 67 -8.86 5.37 17.37
CA PRO A 67 -7.77 5.14 16.42
C PRO A 67 -8.33 4.95 15.01
N GLY A 68 -7.78 5.71 14.06
CA GLY A 68 -8.14 5.65 12.63
C GLY A 68 -9.11 6.73 12.16
N ASP A 69 -9.68 7.53 13.07
CA ASP A 69 -10.47 8.68 12.67
C ASP A 69 -9.53 9.83 12.25
N PHE A 70 -9.37 10.09 10.96
CA PHE A 70 -8.68 11.28 10.44
C PHE A 70 -9.64 12.32 9.85
N ALA A 71 -10.95 12.20 10.14
CA ALA A 71 -12.01 13.02 9.54
C ALA A 71 -12.01 13.06 7.99
N PHE A 72 -11.42 12.05 7.36
CA PHE A 72 -11.33 11.91 5.91
C PHE A 72 -12.55 11.17 5.36
N ASP A 73 -13.71 11.83 5.34
CA ASP A 73 -14.95 11.31 4.72
C ASP A 73 -15.53 12.30 3.69
N PRO A 74 -14.94 12.38 2.48
CA PRO A 74 -15.44 13.26 1.42
C PRO A 74 -16.77 12.79 0.81
N LEU A 75 -17.15 11.52 1.01
CA LEU A 75 -18.37 10.91 0.46
C LEU A 75 -19.52 10.88 1.49
N SER A 76 -19.27 11.31 2.73
CA SER A 76 -20.24 11.42 3.83
C SER A 76 -21.08 10.15 4.04
N LEU A 77 -20.45 8.98 3.84
CA LEU A 77 -21.10 7.67 3.92
C LEU A 77 -21.18 7.15 5.38
N GLY A 78 -20.53 7.83 6.33
CA GLY A 78 -20.49 7.46 7.75
C GLY A 78 -21.60 8.03 8.64
N LYS A 79 -22.68 8.61 8.09
CA LYS A 79 -23.73 9.26 8.90
C LYS A 79 -24.51 8.30 9.81
N ASP A 80 -24.66 7.04 9.39
CA ASP A 80 -25.36 6.01 10.17
C ASP A 80 -24.37 5.20 11.02
N PRO A 81 -24.49 5.20 12.37
CA PRO A 81 -23.53 4.54 13.26
C PRO A 81 -23.47 3.02 13.07
N ALA A 82 -24.58 2.38 12.69
CA ALA A 82 -24.63 0.95 12.40
C ALA A 82 -23.88 0.58 11.11
N VAL A 83 -23.94 1.46 10.12
CA VAL A 83 -23.26 1.29 8.82
C VAL A 83 -21.76 1.56 8.99
N PHE A 84 -21.40 2.56 9.80
CA PHE A 84 -20.02 2.87 10.15
C PHE A 84 -19.30 1.71 10.86
N ALA A 85 -19.95 1.09 11.84
CA ALA A 85 -19.39 -0.09 12.53
C ALA A 85 -19.11 -1.25 11.56
N ARG A 86 -20.04 -1.51 10.63
CA ARG A 86 -19.86 -2.54 9.60
C ARG A 86 -18.71 -2.21 8.64
N PHE A 87 -18.58 -0.96 8.21
CA PHE A 87 -17.47 -0.55 7.34
C PHE A 87 -16.12 -0.63 8.03
N ARG A 88 -16.04 -0.26 9.31
CA ARG A 88 -14.83 -0.41 10.13
C ARG A 88 -14.38 -1.86 10.24
N GLU A 89 -15.31 -2.79 10.47
CA GLU A 89 -14.98 -4.22 10.50
C GLU A 89 -14.49 -4.74 9.14
N ASN A 90 -15.11 -4.29 8.05
CA ASN A 90 -14.71 -4.67 6.69
C ASN A 90 -13.31 -4.14 6.36
N GLU A 91 -13.00 -2.90 6.73
CA GLU A 91 -11.67 -2.32 6.55
C GLU A 91 -10.61 -3.12 7.33
N LEU A 92 -10.89 -3.50 8.57
CA LEU A 92 -9.97 -4.28 9.38
C LEU A 92 -9.68 -5.66 8.77
N LYS A 93 -10.71 -6.34 8.25
CA LYS A 93 -10.56 -7.65 7.58
C LYS A 93 -9.74 -7.52 6.29
N ASN A 94 -10.02 -6.50 5.48
CA ASN A 94 -9.26 -6.22 4.26
C ASN A 94 -7.82 -5.82 4.56
N GLY A 95 -7.57 -5.06 5.63
CA GLY A 95 -6.24 -4.69 6.08
C GLY A 95 -5.40 -5.91 6.45
N ARG A 96 -5.97 -6.87 7.20
CA ARG A 96 -5.29 -8.13 7.57
C ARG A 96 -4.97 -8.97 6.34
N LEU A 97 -5.93 -9.12 5.43
CA LEU A 97 -5.73 -9.83 4.17
C LEU A 97 -4.62 -9.17 3.35
N ALA A 98 -4.62 -7.84 3.24
CA ALA A 98 -3.62 -7.10 2.49
C ALA A 98 -2.21 -7.23 3.08
N MET A 99 -2.06 -7.31 4.41
CA MET A 99 -0.76 -7.53 5.04
C MET A 99 -0.16 -8.89 4.64
N ILE A 100 -0.98 -9.94 4.66
CA ILE A 100 -0.56 -11.30 4.26
C ILE A 100 -0.27 -11.34 2.75
N ALA A 101 -1.14 -10.72 1.93
CA ALA A 101 -0.97 -10.68 0.48
C ALA A 101 0.32 -9.99 0.05
N VAL A 102 0.66 -8.83 0.64
CA VAL A 102 1.93 -8.12 0.33
C VAL A 102 3.14 -8.97 0.69
N GLY A 103 3.12 -9.65 1.84
CA GLY A 103 4.18 -10.57 2.22
C GLY A 103 4.35 -11.72 1.21
N GLY A 104 3.23 -12.30 0.76
CA GLY A 104 3.20 -13.33 -0.27
C GLY A 104 3.76 -12.85 -1.61
N PHE A 105 3.33 -11.68 -2.08
CA PHE A 105 3.81 -11.09 -3.34
C PHE A 105 5.31 -10.85 -3.32
N ILE A 106 5.85 -10.22 -2.26
CA ILE A 106 7.28 -9.96 -2.15
C ILE A 106 8.09 -11.27 -2.15
N HIS A 107 7.64 -12.27 -1.39
CA HIS A 107 8.31 -13.56 -1.33
C HIS A 107 8.30 -14.28 -2.67
N GLN A 108 7.13 -14.33 -3.33
CA GLN A 108 6.96 -14.96 -4.64
C GLN A 108 7.83 -14.29 -5.71
N MET A 109 7.92 -12.96 -5.71
CA MET A 109 8.75 -12.21 -6.65
C MET A 109 10.24 -12.40 -6.38
N TRP A 110 10.63 -12.56 -5.12
CA TRP A 110 12.02 -12.81 -4.74
C TRP A 110 12.50 -14.16 -5.28
N VAL A 111 11.66 -15.19 -5.19
CA VAL A 111 12.00 -16.56 -5.63
C VAL A 111 11.78 -16.75 -7.14
N SER A 112 10.64 -16.30 -7.68
CA SER A 112 10.25 -16.56 -9.08
C SER A 112 10.84 -15.58 -10.07
N LYS A 113 11.32 -14.41 -9.62
CA LYS A 113 11.84 -13.33 -10.47
C LYS A 113 10.90 -12.88 -11.60
N MET A 114 9.59 -13.12 -11.45
CA MET A 114 8.53 -12.77 -12.39
C MET A 114 7.48 -11.89 -11.72
N GLY A 115 6.63 -11.24 -12.51
CA GLY A 115 5.46 -10.50 -12.01
C GLY A 115 4.43 -11.42 -11.33
N VAL A 116 3.56 -10.85 -10.48
CA VAL A 116 2.57 -11.61 -9.72
C VAL A 116 1.49 -12.19 -10.64
N ILE A 117 1.01 -11.40 -11.60
CA ILE A 117 0.04 -11.83 -12.61
C ILE A 117 0.70 -12.80 -13.58
N GLU A 118 1.92 -12.51 -14.02
CA GLU A 118 2.66 -13.40 -14.93
C GLU A 118 2.83 -14.79 -14.32
N GLN A 119 3.11 -14.87 -13.01
CA GLN A 119 3.17 -16.11 -12.25
C GLN A 119 1.80 -16.82 -12.16
N LEU A 120 0.70 -16.07 -12.00
CA LEU A 120 -0.65 -16.62 -11.97
C LEU A 120 -1.08 -17.17 -13.34
N THR A 121 -0.75 -16.51 -14.45
CA THR A 121 -1.06 -17.00 -15.80
C THR A 121 -0.24 -18.22 -16.18
N ASN A 122 1.01 -18.33 -15.71
CA ASN A 122 1.89 -19.40 -16.14
C ASN A 122 1.87 -20.63 -15.24
N PHE A 123 1.24 -20.59 -14.05
CA PHE A 123 1.13 -21.68 -13.04
C PHE A 123 2.37 -22.59 -12.93
N LYS A 124 3.55 -22.08 -13.29
CA LYS A 124 4.74 -22.90 -13.41
C LYS A 124 5.32 -22.96 -12.02
N MET A 125 5.23 -24.12 -11.38
CA MET A 125 6.02 -24.36 -10.18
C MET A 125 7.49 -24.19 -10.54
N LEU A 126 8.22 -23.56 -9.63
CA LEU A 126 9.67 -23.39 -9.69
C LEU A 126 10.36 -24.75 -9.91
N SER A 127 10.52 -25.15 -11.15
CA SER A 127 11.54 -26.10 -11.56
C SER A 127 12.60 -25.32 -12.33
N GLN A 128 13.85 -25.65 -12.03
CA GLN A 128 15.02 -25.27 -12.81
C GLN A 128 14.78 -25.38 -14.32
#